data_AF-A0A3D0CSG8-F1
#
_entry.id   AF-A0A3D0CSG8-F1
#
_cell.length_a   1.000
_cell.length_b   1.000
_cell.length_c   1.000
_cell.angle_alpha   90.00
_cell.angle_beta   90.00
_cell.angle_gamma   90.00
#
_symmetry.space_group_name_H-M   'P 1'
#
loop_
_entity.id
_entity.type
_entity.pdbx_description
1 polymer ?
#
loop_
_entity_poly.entity_id
_entity_poly.type
_entity_poly.pdbx_seq_one_letter_code
_entity_poly.pdbx_strand_id
1 'polypeptide(L)'
;MRTGQKESENTAAGLSRREFFRQAGAGVVALGAVGVGGANLLSGPLPQELEFSSGVIMPDPALCIGCLTCEVACSRVHREQGLSDLPRIRIFNDASTELAPALVEAYGDRGHFRQNPCLMCPDAPCHYVCPADSLVIEPTTGARI
;
A
#
# COMPACT_ATOMS: atom_id res chain seq x y z
N MET A 1 -20.57 36.70 -65.93
CA MET A 1 -19.22 36.25 -65.48
C MET A 1 -18.84 37.16 -64.32
N ARG A 2 -18.79 36.78 -63.04
CA ARG A 2 -18.33 35.55 -62.39
C ARG A 2 -19.35 35.09 -61.34
N THR A 3 -19.55 33.79 -61.24
CA THR A 3 -20.49 33.09 -60.34
C THR A 3 -19.99 33.08 -58.90
N GLY A 4 -20.86 33.45 -57.96
CA GLY A 4 -20.61 33.51 -56.53
C GLY A 4 -21.23 32.33 -55.78
N GLN A 5 -20.33 31.60 -55.11
CA GLN A 5 -20.45 30.93 -53.82
C GLN A 5 -21.41 29.74 -53.59
N LYS A 6 -20.90 28.87 -52.70
CA LYS A 6 -21.12 27.44 -52.52
C LYS A 6 -21.53 27.25 -51.06
N GLU A 7 -22.72 26.74 -50.82
CA GLU A 7 -23.13 26.22 -49.51
C GLU A 7 -23.88 24.90 -49.73
N SER A 8 -23.28 23.83 -49.21
CA SER A 8 -23.96 22.57 -48.95
C SER A 8 -23.23 21.96 -47.76
N GLU A 9 -23.92 22.01 -46.63
CA GLU A 9 -23.57 21.40 -45.35
C GLU A 9 -23.23 19.92 -45.54
N ASN A 10 -22.04 19.53 -45.10
CA ASN A 10 -21.64 18.13 -45.03
C ASN A 10 -21.77 17.66 -43.57
N THR A 11 -22.90 17.07 -43.24
CA THR A 11 -23.17 16.42 -41.96
C THR A 11 -22.28 15.18 -41.84
N ALA A 12 -21.20 15.31 -41.06
CA ALA A 12 -20.36 14.18 -40.67
C ALA A 12 -21.18 13.18 -39.84
N ALA A 13 -21.45 11.99 -40.38
CA ALA A 13 -22.06 10.89 -39.66
C ALA A 13 -21.11 10.42 -38.54
N GLY A 14 -21.45 10.74 -37.29
CA GLY A 14 -20.70 10.29 -36.11
C GLY A 14 -20.89 8.80 -35.86
N LEU A 15 -19.81 8.06 -35.58
CA LEU A 15 -19.89 6.68 -35.13
C LEU A 15 -20.75 6.57 -33.86
N SER A 16 -21.68 5.62 -33.84
CA SER A 16 -22.50 5.38 -32.64
C SER A 16 -21.68 4.68 -31.56
N ARG A 17 -21.99 4.95 -30.29
CA ARG A 17 -21.39 4.25 -29.13
C ARG A 17 -21.49 2.71 -29.27
N ARG A 18 -22.53 2.22 -29.93
CA ARG A 18 -22.77 0.79 -30.17
C ARG A 18 -21.87 0.21 -31.27
N GLU A 19 -21.58 0.97 -32.33
CA GLU A 19 -20.55 0.62 -33.32
C GLU A 19 -19.18 0.49 -32.64
N PHE A 20 -18.84 1.46 -31.78
CA PHE A 20 -17.59 1.45 -31.04
C PHE A 20 -17.44 0.21 -30.15
N PHE A 21 -18.48 -0.18 -29.40
CA PHE A 21 -18.44 -1.41 -28.59
C PHE A 21 -18.39 -2.69 -29.42
N ARG A 22 -19.04 -2.73 -30.59
CA ARG A 22 -18.92 -3.89 -31.51
C ARG A 22 -17.51 -4.01 -32.09
N GLN A 23 -16.88 -2.89 -32.43
CA GLN A 23 -15.52 -2.85 -32.96
C GLN A 23 -14.47 -3.13 -31.87
N ALA A 24 -14.69 -2.65 -30.64
CA ALA A 24 -13.85 -2.97 -29.48
C ALA A 24 -13.96 -4.46 -29.08
N GLY A 25 -15.14 -5.07 -29.17
CA GLY A 25 -15.34 -6.50 -28.92
C GLY A 25 -14.62 -7.40 -29.93
N ALA A 26 -14.46 -6.96 -31.18
CA ALA A 26 -13.67 -7.66 -32.20
C ALA A 26 -12.15 -7.43 -32.07
N GLY A 27 -11.72 -6.38 -31.34
CA GLY A 27 -10.31 -5.99 -31.22
C GLY A 27 -9.46 -6.81 -30.24
N VAL A 28 -10.07 -7.66 -29.40
CA VAL A 28 -9.34 -8.42 -28.37
C VAL A 28 -8.60 -9.64 -28.94
N VAL A 29 -8.90 -10.07 -30.18
CA VAL A 29 -8.23 -11.25 -30.79
C VAL A 29 -6.86 -10.91 -31.37
N ALA A 30 -6.52 -9.63 -31.57
CA ALA A 30 -5.26 -9.20 -32.20
C ALA A 30 -4.06 -9.02 -31.24
N LEU A 31 -4.12 -9.59 -30.03
CA LEU A 31 -2.94 -9.74 -29.14
C LEU A 31 -2.46 -11.19 -29.04
N GLY A 32 -2.92 -12.08 -29.92
CA GLY A 32 -2.51 -13.49 -29.95
C GLY A 32 -1.22 -13.80 -30.72
N ALA A 33 -0.57 -12.82 -31.36
CA ALA A 33 0.52 -13.08 -32.30
C ALA A 33 1.73 -12.14 -32.18
N VAL A 34 2.14 -11.80 -30.94
CA VAL A 34 3.53 -11.38 -30.68
C VAL A 34 4.18 -12.48 -29.87
N GLY A 35 5.08 -13.20 -30.55
CA GLY A 35 5.58 -14.51 -30.15
C GLY A 35 6.35 -14.54 -28.83
N VAL A 36 6.32 -15.74 -28.22
CA VAL A 36 7.29 -16.30 -27.25
C VAL A 36 7.46 -15.55 -25.91
N GLY A 37 6.99 -14.32 -25.75
CA GLY A 37 7.14 -13.54 -24.50
C GLY A 37 5.95 -13.51 -23.55
N GLY A 38 4.74 -13.87 -24.01
CA GLY A 38 3.50 -13.61 -23.27
C GLY A 38 3.24 -14.49 -22.03
N ALA A 39 3.79 -15.71 -21.99
CA ALA A 39 3.55 -16.64 -20.87
C ALA A 39 4.29 -16.24 -19.58
N ASN A 40 5.38 -15.48 -19.69
CA ASN A 40 6.15 -15.03 -18.53
C ASN A 40 5.54 -13.80 -17.84
N LEU A 41 4.54 -13.14 -18.44
CA LEU A 41 3.87 -11.99 -17.82
C LEU A 41 2.96 -12.38 -16.64
N LEU A 42 2.52 -13.64 -16.58
CA LEU A 42 1.64 -14.15 -15.53
C LEU A 42 2.39 -14.89 -14.40
N SER A 43 3.69 -15.13 -14.59
CA SER A 43 4.55 -15.85 -13.64
C SER A 43 5.65 -14.93 -13.12
N GLY A 44 5.25 -13.85 -12.43
CA GLY A 44 6.18 -13.14 -11.56
C GLY A 44 6.61 -14.08 -10.42
N PRO A 45 7.86 -14.02 -9.95
CA PRO A 45 8.29 -14.81 -8.81
C PRO A 45 7.37 -14.50 -7.62
N LEU A 46 6.74 -15.53 -7.07
CA LEU A 46 6.04 -15.40 -5.79
C LEU A 46 7.08 -14.98 -4.74
N PRO A 47 6.77 -14.01 -3.86
CA PRO A 47 7.66 -13.64 -2.77
C PRO A 47 8.05 -14.90 -2.02
N GLN A 48 9.35 -15.21 -1.93
CA GLN A 48 9.79 -16.32 -1.11
C GLN A 48 9.60 -15.94 0.36
N GLU A 49 9.25 -16.89 1.22
CA GLU A 49 9.06 -16.58 2.62
C GLU A 49 10.44 -16.31 3.26
N LEU A 50 10.61 -15.13 3.84
CA LEU A 50 11.82 -14.74 4.55
C LEU A 50 11.85 -15.43 5.91
N GLU A 51 13.05 -15.59 6.47
CA GLU A 51 13.20 -16.09 7.83
C GLU A 51 12.41 -15.22 8.84
N PHE A 52 11.80 -15.87 9.83
CA PHE A 52 11.11 -15.18 10.89
C PHE A 52 12.09 -14.34 11.71
N SER A 53 11.68 -13.11 12.02
CA SER A 53 12.42 -12.29 12.99
C SER A 53 12.39 -12.98 14.36
N SER A 54 13.51 -12.93 15.09
CA SER A 54 13.63 -13.43 16.46
C SER A 54 12.74 -12.66 17.45
N GLY A 55 12.18 -11.51 17.05
CA GLY A 55 11.25 -10.73 17.86
C GLY A 55 10.33 -9.83 17.04
N VAL A 56 9.13 -9.59 17.59
CA VAL A 56 8.11 -8.68 17.07
C VAL A 56 7.48 -7.88 18.20
N ILE A 57 6.99 -6.68 17.91
CA ILE A 57 6.18 -5.89 18.86
C ILE A 57 4.72 -6.11 18.52
N MET A 58 3.99 -6.82 19.39
CA MET A 58 2.55 -7.01 19.27
C MET A 58 1.82 -6.25 20.38
N PRO A 59 1.39 -5.00 20.13
CA PRO A 59 0.70 -4.21 21.13
C PRO A 59 -0.75 -4.69 21.31
N ASP A 60 -1.27 -4.57 22.53
CA ASP A 60 -2.69 -4.73 22.82
C ASP A 60 -3.42 -3.38 22.66
N PRO A 61 -4.31 -3.24 21.66
CA PRO A 61 -5.08 -2.01 21.45
C PRO A 61 -6.05 -1.72 22.60
N ALA A 62 -6.54 -2.73 23.33
CA ALA A 62 -7.46 -2.54 24.45
C ALA A 62 -6.80 -1.85 25.66
N LEU A 63 -5.47 -1.74 25.66
CA LEU A 63 -4.69 -1.01 26.67
C LEU A 63 -4.24 0.38 26.17
N CYS A 64 -4.56 0.76 24.93
CA CYS A 64 -4.10 2.00 24.33
C CYS A 64 -5.00 3.20 24.68
N ILE A 65 -4.56 4.04 25.61
CA ILE A 65 -5.25 5.30 25.95
C ILE A 65 -4.84 6.50 25.08
N GLY A 66 -4.08 6.28 24.00
CA GLY A 66 -3.64 7.36 23.11
C GLY A 66 -2.62 8.34 23.72
N CYS A 67 -1.85 7.95 24.75
CA CYS A 67 -0.93 8.86 25.45
C CYS A 67 0.34 9.25 24.68
N LEU A 68 0.55 8.69 23.48
CA LEU A 68 1.70 8.95 22.58
C LEU A 68 3.10 8.74 23.17
N THR A 69 3.21 8.18 24.37
CA THR A 69 4.51 7.96 25.04
C THR A 69 5.39 6.99 24.26
N CYS A 70 4.79 5.97 23.63
CA CYS A 70 5.52 5.04 22.77
C CYS A 70 6.10 5.71 21.51
N GLU A 71 5.41 6.69 20.92
CA GLU A 71 5.96 7.45 19.79
C GLU A 71 7.18 8.27 20.23
N VAL A 72 7.06 9.01 21.35
CA VAL A 72 8.15 9.83 21.90
C VAL A 72 9.36 8.99 22.31
N ALA A 73 9.12 7.83 22.94
CA ALA A 73 10.19 6.92 23.31
C ALA A 73 10.90 6.37 22.07
N CYS A 74 10.13 5.96 21.04
CA CYS A 74 10.67 5.42 19.81
C CYS A 74 11.55 6.43 19.06
N SER A 75 11.07 7.66 18.89
CA SER A 75 11.85 8.73 18.24
C SER A 75 13.12 9.06 19.01
N ARG A 76 13.02 9.18 20.34
CA ARG A 76 14.16 9.51 21.19
C ARG A 76 15.28 8.49 21.09
N VAL A 77 14.98 7.21 21.29
CA VAL A 77 15.99 6.14 21.29
C VAL A 77 16.71 6.04 19.95
N HIS A 78 15.99 6.17 18.84
CA HIS A 78 16.61 6.10 17.51
C HIS A 78 17.41 7.37 17.16
N ARG A 79 16.95 8.54 17.62
CA ARG A 79 17.72 9.79 17.46
C ARG A 79 19.03 9.77 18.23
N GLU A 80 19.07 9.16 19.41
CA GLU A 80 20.31 8.95 20.18
C GLU A 80 21.32 8.07 19.43
N GLN A 81 20.86 7.25 18.49
CA GLN A 81 21.71 6.46 17.57
C GLN A 81 22.02 7.19 16.25
N GLY A 82 21.68 8.48 16.12
CA GLY A 82 21.91 9.26 14.90
C GLY A 82 20.93 8.99 13.76
N LEU A 83 19.83 8.28 14.01
CA LEU A 83 18.80 8.00 13.02
C LEU A 83 17.71 9.09 13.03
N SER A 84 16.79 9.04 12.06
CA SER A 84 15.63 9.93 12.00
C SER A 84 14.85 9.95 13.32
N ASP A 85 14.41 11.15 13.69
CA ASP A 85 13.55 11.45 14.84
C ASP A 85 12.07 11.17 14.58
N LEU A 86 11.72 10.65 13.40
CA LEU A 86 10.39 10.13 13.14
C LEU A 86 10.17 8.81 13.92
N PRO A 87 9.07 8.69 14.68
CA PRO A 87 8.77 7.47 15.39
C PRO A 87 8.41 6.34 14.41
N ARG A 88 8.94 5.14 14.68
CA ARG A 88 8.68 3.92 13.89
C ARG A 88 7.41 3.16 14.34
N ILE A 89 6.80 3.60 15.43
CA ILE A 89 5.47 3.17 15.89
C ILE A 89 4.54 4.37 15.81
N ARG A 90 3.32 4.17 15.30
CA ARG A 90 2.30 5.23 15.21
C ARG A 90 1.01 4.84 15.89
N ILE A 91 0.33 5.80 16.49
CA ILE A 91 -1.01 5.64 17.06
C ILE A 91 -2.04 6.16 16.06
N PHE A 92 -3.02 5.31 15.73
CA PHE A 92 -4.17 5.69 14.92
C PHE A 92 -5.44 5.63 15.76
N ASN A 93 -6.34 6.58 15.52
CA ASN A 93 -7.71 6.47 16.00
C ASN A 93 -8.42 5.37 15.19
N ASP A 94 -9.07 4.45 15.89
CA ASP A 94 -9.75 3.31 15.30
C ASP A 94 -11.00 2.96 16.10
N ALA A 95 -12.16 3.35 15.58
CA ALA A 95 -13.46 3.12 16.20
C ALA A 95 -13.82 1.63 16.40
N SER A 96 -13.09 0.69 15.78
CA SER A 96 -13.30 -0.74 16.01
C SER A 96 -12.55 -1.29 17.24
N THR A 97 -11.68 -0.49 17.85
CA THR A 97 -10.92 -0.88 19.06
C THR A 97 -11.67 -0.47 20.31
N GLU A 98 -11.92 -1.40 21.22
CA GLU A 98 -12.54 -1.08 22.52
C GLU A 98 -11.51 -1.02 23.63
N LEU A 99 -11.55 0.04 24.44
CA LEU A 99 -10.68 0.17 25.60
C LEU A 99 -11.15 -0.79 26.70
N ALA A 100 -10.22 -1.44 27.39
CA ALA A 100 -10.54 -2.34 28.49
C ALA A 100 -11.35 -1.60 29.57
N PRO A 101 -12.44 -2.18 30.13
CA PRO A 101 -13.31 -1.51 31.10
C PRO A 101 -12.56 -0.94 32.31
N ALA A 102 -11.54 -1.65 32.79
CA ALA A 102 -10.70 -1.19 33.91
C ALA A 102 -9.95 0.12 33.59
N LEU A 103 -9.56 0.34 32.33
CA LEU A 103 -8.95 1.60 31.92
C LEU A 103 -9.98 2.72 31.72
N VAL A 104 -11.17 2.39 31.22
CA VAL A 104 -12.29 3.35 31.16
C VAL A 104 -12.66 3.82 32.57
N GLU A 105 -12.68 2.92 33.55
CA GLU A 105 -12.94 3.26 34.95
C GLU A 105 -11.82 4.14 35.55
N ALA A 106 -10.55 3.80 35.29
CA ALA A 106 -9.42 4.52 35.85
C ALA A 106 -9.14 5.88 35.18
N TYR A 107 -9.41 6.01 33.89
CA TYR A 107 -8.95 7.14 33.08
C TYR A 107 -10.08 7.85 32.30
N GLY A 108 -11.30 7.33 32.33
CA GLY A 108 -12.41 7.75 31.48
C GLY A 108 -12.27 7.21 30.05
N ASP A 109 -13.33 7.36 29.27
CA ASP A 109 -13.25 7.13 27.83
C ASP A 109 -12.43 8.26 27.18
N ARG A 110 -11.28 7.89 26.60
CA ARG A 110 -10.36 8.83 25.94
C ARG A 110 -10.34 8.66 24.42
N GLY A 111 -11.23 7.82 23.90
CA GLY A 111 -11.26 7.42 22.50
C GLY A 111 -10.60 6.06 22.25
N HIS A 112 -10.66 5.67 20.99
CA HIS A 112 -10.34 4.34 20.53
C HIS A 112 -9.07 4.38 19.68
N PHE A 113 -8.02 3.70 20.11
CA PHE A 113 -6.70 3.81 19.49
C PHE A 113 -6.06 2.46 19.27
N ARG A 114 -5.36 2.30 18.15
CA ARG A 114 -4.43 1.18 17.95
C ARG A 114 -3.01 1.67 17.72
N GLN A 115 -2.06 0.97 18.34
CA GLN A 115 -0.65 1.12 18.06
C GLN A 115 -0.30 0.29 16.81
N ASN A 116 0.43 0.89 15.87
CA ASN A 116 0.82 0.25 14.61
C ASN A 116 2.34 0.31 14.44
N PRO A 117 3.08 -0.72 14.92
CA PRO A 117 4.51 -0.87 14.68
C PRO A 117 4.78 -1.66 13.38
N CYS A 118 6.05 -1.69 12.96
CA CYS A 118 6.51 -2.69 11.99
C CYS A 118 6.37 -4.10 12.60
N LEU A 119 5.67 -5.00 11.93
CA LEU A 119 5.42 -6.37 12.40
C LEU A 119 6.52 -7.37 12.00
N MET A 120 7.54 -6.93 11.26
CA MET A 120 8.61 -7.79 10.74
C MET A 120 8.11 -9.02 9.97
N CYS A 121 7.17 -8.78 9.03
CA CYS A 121 6.44 -9.85 8.35
C CYS A 121 7.35 -10.87 7.62
N PRO A 122 7.04 -12.17 7.64
CA PRO A 122 7.80 -13.20 6.92
C PRO A 122 7.73 -13.03 5.40
N ASP A 123 6.63 -12.52 4.87
CA ASP A 123 6.46 -12.23 3.43
C ASP A 123 6.97 -10.84 3.01
N ALA A 124 7.27 -9.95 3.98
CA ALA A 124 7.65 -8.54 3.86
C ALA A 124 7.70 -7.99 2.41
N PRO A 125 6.54 -7.68 1.79
CA PRO A 125 6.51 -7.20 0.41
C PRO A 125 7.29 -5.89 0.23
N CYS A 126 7.45 -5.10 1.29
CA CYS A 126 8.28 -3.90 1.31
C CYS A 126 9.75 -4.16 0.94
N HIS A 127 10.32 -5.30 1.33
CA HIS A 127 11.69 -5.69 1.01
C HIS A 127 11.86 -5.89 -0.51
N TYR A 128 10.96 -6.67 -1.12
CA TYR A 128 11.04 -7.05 -2.54
C TYR A 128 10.82 -5.90 -3.52
N VAL A 129 10.16 -4.83 -3.09
CA VAL A 129 9.85 -3.68 -3.95
C VAL A 129 10.81 -2.51 -3.75
N CYS A 130 11.83 -2.62 -2.89
CA CYS A 130 12.75 -1.53 -2.61
C CYS A 130 13.71 -1.30 -3.80
N PRO A 131 13.63 -0.17 -4.52
CA PRO A 131 14.46 0.06 -5.70
C PRO A 131 15.94 0.32 -5.38
N ALA A 132 16.22 0.67 -4.12
CA ALA A 132 17.57 0.98 -3.65
C ALA A 132 18.15 -0.15 -2.78
N ASP A 133 17.48 -1.30 -2.70
CA ASP A 133 17.89 -2.46 -1.91
C ASP A 133 18.32 -2.10 -0.47
N SER A 134 17.58 -1.15 0.12
CA SER A 134 17.96 -0.52 1.40
C SER A 134 17.31 -1.19 2.61
N LEU A 135 16.33 -2.06 2.39
CA LEU A 135 15.72 -2.88 3.43
C LEU A 135 16.43 -4.23 3.44
N VAL A 136 17.19 -4.52 4.48
CA VAL A 136 18.00 -5.74 4.57
C VAL A 136 17.51 -6.65 5.69
N ILE A 137 17.72 -7.96 5.53
CA ILE A 137 17.47 -8.95 6.58
C ILE A 137 18.74 -9.12 7.38
N GLU A 138 18.71 -8.77 8.66
CA GLU A 138 19.84 -8.97 9.56
C GLU A 138 20.04 -10.47 9.79
N PRO A 139 21.24 -11.02 9.55
CA PRO A 139 21.47 -12.47 9.48
C PRO A 139 21.39 -13.19 10.83
N THR A 140 21.45 -12.48 11.95
CA THR A 140 21.47 -13.07 13.30
C THR A 140 20.07 -13.15 13.91
N THR A 141 19.24 -12.14 13.67
CA THR A 141 17.93 -11.95 14.28
C THR A 141 16.81 -12.00 13.27
N GLY A 142 17.10 -12.07 11.96
CA GLY A 142 16.10 -11.94 10.90
C GLY A 142 15.39 -10.59 10.90
N ALA A 143 15.91 -9.55 11.57
CA ALA A 143 15.23 -8.26 11.62
C ALA A 143 15.26 -7.59 10.25
N ARG A 144 14.16 -6.92 9.86
CA ARG A 144 14.12 -6.10 8.63
C ARG A 144 14.51 -4.66 8.99
N ILE A 145 15.69 -4.21 8.56
CA ILE A 145 16.28 -2.91 8.92
C ILE A 145 16.56 -2.03 7.69
#